data_AF-A0A8S9FZ72-F1
#
_entry.id   AF-A0A8S9FZ72-F1
#
_cell.length_a   1.000
_cell.length_b   1.000
_cell.length_c   1.000
_cell.angle_alpha   90.00
_cell.angle_beta   90.00
_cell.angle_gamma   90.00
#
_symmetry.space_group_name_H-M   'P 1'
#
loop_
_entity.id
_entity.type
_entity.pdbx_description
1 polymer ?
#
loop_
_entity_poly.entity_id
_entity_poly.type
_entity_poly.pdbx_seq_one_letter_code
_entity_poly.pdbx_strand_id
1 'polypeptide(L)'
;MLMKYLYSYNRGIRERERVNNCKFLTNSYLREEAPNSHVVEQRVEWLYTFDVHCNSFFPMFVLLYVVHYFLSPLLITHGFIALLLSNLLFMVGASYYHYLNFLGYDVLPFLERTTFFLYPIGIVIVLSPILILSGFNPSRYFMNMYFSQTL
;
A
#
# COMPACT_ATOMS: atom_id res chain seq x y z
N MET A 1 -18.14 44.54 36.60
CA MET A 1 -17.43 45.07 35.41
C MET A 1 -16.11 44.33 35.16
N LEU A 2 -15.27 44.13 36.19
CA LEU A 2 -13.98 43.40 36.13
C LEU A 2 -14.06 41.95 35.59
N MET A 3 -15.08 41.16 35.95
CA MET A 3 -15.21 39.78 35.45
C MET A 3 -15.46 39.69 33.93
N LYS A 4 -16.15 40.67 33.32
CA LYS A 4 -16.35 40.71 31.84
C LYS A 4 -15.03 41.05 31.14
N TYR A 5 -14.20 41.90 31.74
CA TYR A 5 -12.88 42.25 31.23
C TYR A 5 -11.92 41.06 31.28
N LEU A 6 -11.89 40.33 32.42
CA LEU A 6 -11.08 39.11 32.54
C LEU A 6 -11.55 38.00 31.60
N TYR A 7 -12.87 37.84 31.40
CA TYR A 7 -13.41 36.85 30.46
C TYR A 7 -13.08 37.21 28.99
N SER A 8 -13.15 38.49 28.61
CA SER A 8 -12.77 38.94 27.27
C SER A 8 -11.26 38.87 27.03
N TYR A 9 -10.44 39.15 28.05
CA TYR A 9 -8.99 39.01 28.01
C TYR A 9 -8.57 37.53 27.86
N ASN A 10 -9.19 36.63 28.63
CA ASN A 10 -8.92 35.18 28.54
C ASN A 10 -9.42 34.56 27.21
N ARG A 11 -10.47 35.11 26.60
CA ARG A 11 -10.92 34.70 25.26
C ARG A 11 -9.93 35.16 24.18
N GLY A 12 -9.40 36.38 24.29
CA GLY A 12 -8.40 36.93 23.35
C GLY A 12 -7.04 36.23 23.42
N ILE A 13 -6.58 35.79 24.60
CA ILE A 13 -5.35 34.99 24.74
C ILE A 13 -5.51 33.61 24.10
N ARG A 14 -6.67 32.95 24.31
CA ARG A 14 -6.96 31.62 23.76
C ARG A 14 -7.11 31.62 22.24
N GLU A 15 -7.61 32.69 21.64
CA GLU A 15 -7.62 32.87 20.19
C GLU A 15 -6.23 33.15 19.63
N ARG A 16 -5.38 33.91 20.34
CA ARG A 16 -4.01 34.22 19.93
C ARG A 16 -3.10 32.98 19.95
N GLU A 17 -3.30 32.05 20.89
CA GLU A 17 -2.62 30.74 20.88
C GLU A 17 -3.06 29.83 19.72
N ARG A 18 -4.34 29.84 19.34
CA ARG A 18 -4.81 29.03 18.19
C ARG A 18 -4.27 29.53 16.84
N VAL A 19 -4.14 30.84 16.66
CA VAL A 19 -3.61 31.43 15.42
C VAL A 19 -2.12 31.13 15.24
N ASN A 20 -1.36 31.06 16.34
CA ASN A 20 0.06 30.74 16.30
C ASN A 20 0.31 29.28 15.89
N ASN A 21 -0.49 28.33 16.39
CA ASN A 21 -0.38 26.92 15.99
C ASN A 21 -0.75 26.72 14.51
N CYS A 22 -1.75 27.45 14.00
CA CYS A 22 -2.13 27.38 12.60
C CYS A 22 -1.01 27.93 11.68
N LYS A 23 -0.39 29.06 12.05
CA LYS A 23 0.79 29.60 11.35
C LYS A 23 2.02 28.68 11.44
N PHE A 24 2.23 28.02 12.57
CA PHE A 24 3.35 27.08 12.73
C PHE A 24 3.17 25.85 11.84
N LEU A 25 1.96 25.27 11.82
CA LEU A 25 1.58 24.17 10.92
C LEU A 25 1.69 24.58 9.44
N THR A 26 1.25 25.77 9.05
CA THR A 26 1.40 26.26 7.68
C THR A 26 2.88 26.46 7.31
N ASN A 27 3.71 27.03 8.19
CA ASN A 27 5.12 27.24 7.86
C ASN A 27 5.96 25.96 7.87
N SER A 28 5.59 24.94 8.66
CA SER A 28 6.33 23.67 8.71
C SER A 28 5.89 22.69 7.61
N TYR A 29 4.65 22.77 7.12
CA TYR A 29 4.11 21.83 6.13
C TYR A 29 3.80 22.44 4.74
N LEU A 30 3.70 23.76 4.57
CA LEU A 30 3.31 24.41 3.29
C LEU A 30 4.38 25.36 2.73
N ARG A 31 5.57 25.44 3.32
CA ARG A 31 6.66 26.30 2.82
C ARG A 31 7.85 25.46 2.37
N GLU A 32 7.73 24.82 1.22
CA GLU A 32 8.90 24.57 0.38
C GLU A 32 9.32 25.91 -0.23
N GLU A 33 10.61 26.20 -0.14
CA GLU A 33 11.27 27.33 -0.75
C GLU A 33 11.07 27.26 -2.28
N ALA A 34 10.13 28.02 -2.82
CA ALA A 34 10.17 28.45 -4.22
C ALA A 34 11.44 29.29 -4.44
N PRO A 35 11.96 29.53 -5.68
CA PRO A 35 11.41 29.22 -7.03
C PRO A 35 12.47 28.66 -8.02
N ASN A 36 12.10 28.01 -9.13
CA ASN A 36 12.79 28.14 -10.44
C ASN A 36 12.09 27.33 -11.56
N SER A 37 11.80 28.05 -12.66
CA SER A 37 11.66 27.62 -14.06
C SER A 37 10.68 26.49 -14.40
N HIS A 38 9.58 26.84 -15.08
CA HIS A 38 9.08 26.22 -16.33
C HIS A 38 9.49 24.76 -16.64
N VAL A 39 9.30 23.86 -15.69
CA VAL A 39 9.11 22.44 -15.95
C VAL A 39 7.75 22.19 -15.35
N VAL A 40 6.75 21.96 -16.20
CA VAL A 40 5.50 21.39 -15.73
C VAL A 40 5.93 20.14 -14.98
N GLU A 41 5.84 20.14 -13.64
CA GLU A 41 5.87 18.90 -12.89
C GLU A 41 4.75 18.07 -13.49
N GLN A 42 5.14 17.15 -14.36
CA GLN A 42 4.24 16.24 -15.02
C GLN A 42 3.81 15.25 -13.94
N ARG A 43 2.94 15.71 -13.04
CA ARG A 43 2.46 14.93 -11.91
C ARG A 43 1.62 13.82 -12.50
N VAL A 44 1.91 12.59 -12.09
CA VAL A 44 1.15 11.42 -12.52
C VAL A 44 -0.31 11.69 -12.19
N GLU A 45 -1.17 11.65 -13.21
CA GLU A 45 -2.59 11.87 -13.01
C GLU A 45 -3.13 10.81 -12.06
N TRP A 46 -3.96 11.22 -11.11
CA TRP A 46 -4.55 10.30 -10.15
C TRP A 46 -5.34 9.19 -10.86
N LEU A 47 -6.04 9.54 -11.94
CA LEU A 47 -6.81 8.59 -12.74
C LEU A 47 -5.93 7.56 -13.44
N TYR A 48 -4.73 7.95 -13.88
CA TYR A 48 -3.75 7.04 -14.45
C TYR A 48 -3.22 6.03 -13.41
N THR A 49 -2.85 6.55 -12.24
CA THR A 49 -2.40 5.75 -11.09
C THR A 49 -3.48 4.72 -10.70
N PHE A 50 -4.73 5.16 -10.67
CA PHE A 50 -5.88 4.30 -10.39
C PHE A 50 -6.08 3.21 -11.46
N ASP A 51 -6.02 3.56 -12.74
CA ASP A 51 -6.20 2.61 -13.85
C ASP A 51 -5.14 1.50 -13.85
N VAL A 52 -3.87 1.86 -13.64
CA VAL A 52 -2.77 0.90 -13.52
C VAL A 52 -2.97 -0.06 -12.34
N HIS A 53 -3.41 0.45 -11.19
CA HIS A 53 -3.71 -0.38 -10.03
C HIS A 53 -4.92 -1.29 -10.26
N CYS A 54 -5.98 -0.82 -10.91
CA CYS A 54 -7.12 -1.64 -11.27
C CYS A 54 -6.75 -2.75 -12.26
N ASN A 55 -5.96 -2.42 -13.28
CA ASN A 55 -5.50 -3.36 -14.29
C ASN A 55 -4.57 -4.44 -13.70
N SER A 56 -3.71 -4.09 -12.73
CA SER A 56 -2.86 -5.06 -12.04
C SER A 56 -3.60 -5.85 -10.95
N PHE A 57 -4.63 -5.26 -10.33
CA PHE A 57 -5.45 -5.92 -9.31
C PHE A 57 -6.29 -7.05 -9.90
N PHE A 58 -6.85 -6.88 -11.10
CA PHE A 58 -7.74 -7.88 -11.70
C PHE A 58 -7.07 -9.26 -11.87
N PRO A 59 -5.88 -9.38 -12.49
CA PRO A 59 -5.20 -10.67 -12.60
C PRO A 59 -4.79 -11.27 -11.25
N MET A 60 -4.34 -10.42 -10.31
CA MET A 60 -4.00 -10.86 -8.96
C MET A 60 -5.23 -11.43 -8.24
N PHE A 61 -6.39 -10.78 -8.37
CA PHE A 61 -7.66 -11.25 -7.85
C PHE A 61 -8.05 -12.59 -8.45
N VAL A 62 -7.99 -12.74 -9.78
CA VAL A 62 -8.28 -14.03 -10.44
C VAL A 62 -7.35 -15.13 -9.92
N LEU A 63 -6.07 -14.86 -9.74
CA LEU A 63 -5.10 -15.85 -9.28
C LEU A 63 -5.28 -16.22 -7.79
N LEU A 64 -5.43 -15.24 -6.91
CA LEU A 64 -5.51 -15.47 -5.46
C LEU A 64 -6.91 -15.77 -4.94
N TYR A 65 -7.98 -15.45 -5.66
CA TYR A 65 -9.35 -15.77 -5.27
C TYR A 65 -9.93 -16.90 -6.12
N VAL A 66 -9.91 -16.78 -7.45
CA VAL A 66 -10.57 -17.79 -8.30
C VAL A 66 -9.71 -19.06 -8.36
N VAL A 67 -8.47 -18.95 -8.81
CA VAL A 67 -7.56 -20.10 -8.97
C VAL A 67 -7.24 -20.72 -7.61
N HIS A 68 -6.93 -19.91 -6.60
CA HIS A 68 -6.74 -20.40 -5.23
C HIS A 68 -7.93 -21.20 -4.71
N TYR A 69 -9.16 -20.70 -4.90
CA TYR A 69 -10.37 -21.39 -4.45
C TYR A 69 -10.54 -22.74 -5.16
N PHE A 70 -10.33 -22.80 -6.48
CA PHE A 70 -10.39 -24.05 -7.24
C PHE A 70 -9.33 -25.06 -6.81
N LEU A 71 -8.10 -24.62 -6.54
CA LEU A 71 -7.04 -25.52 -6.07
C LEU A 71 -7.06 -25.72 -4.55
N SER A 72 -7.92 -25.02 -3.79
CA SER A 72 -7.96 -25.09 -2.33
C SER A 72 -8.01 -26.51 -1.74
N PRO A 73 -8.79 -27.49 -2.27
CA PRO A 73 -8.76 -28.85 -1.74
C PRO A 73 -7.38 -29.49 -1.83
N LEU A 74 -6.57 -29.12 -2.83
CA LEU A 74 -5.19 -29.57 -2.99
C LEU A 74 -4.22 -28.79 -2.08
N LEU A 75 -4.36 -27.45 -1.98
CA LEU A 75 -3.46 -26.58 -1.21
C LEU A 75 -3.60 -26.75 0.31
N ILE A 76 -4.74 -27.25 0.78
CA ILE A 76 -5.01 -27.50 2.21
C ILE A 76 -4.50 -28.88 2.65
N THR A 77 -4.15 -29.79 1.73
CA THR A 77 -3.64 -31.12 2.11
C THR A 77 -2.33 -31.05 2.90
N HIS A 78 -2.06 -32.07 3.72
CA HIS A 78 -0.80 -32.19 4.47
C HIS A 78 0.28 -32.75 3.57
N GLY A 79 1.27 -31.92 3.24
CA GLY A 79 2.40 -32.36 2.43
C GLY A 79 3.29 -31.21 2.00
N PHE A 80 4.53 -31.54 1.65
CA PHE A 80 5.49 -30.59 1.12
C PHE A 80 5.02 -29.96 -0.20
N ILE A 81 4.35 -30.74 -1.06
CA ILE A 81 3.82 -30.27 -2.35
C ILE A 81 2.75 -29.18 -2.13
N ALA A 82 1.81 -29.39 -1.20
CA ALA A 82 0.77 -28.41 -0.90
C ALA A 82 1.36 -27.11 -0.32
N LEU A 83 2.36 -27.24 0.56
CA LEU A 83 3.07 -26.10 1.12
C LEU A 83 3.86 -25.31 0.04
N LEU A 84 4.57 -26.01 -0.84
CA LEU A 84 5.31 -25.41 -1.93
C LEU A 84 4.37 -24.72 -2.92
N LEU A 85 3.29 -25.41 -3.34
CA LEU A 85 2.30 -24.87 -4.26
C LEU A 85 1.58 -23.64 -3.69
N SER A 86 1.20 -23.67 -2.41
CA SER A 86 0.63 -22.50 -1.72
C SER A 86 1.59 -21.32 -1.72
N ASN A 87 2.83 -21.51 -1.26
CA ASN A 87 3.81 -20.42 -1.22
C ASN A 87 4.13 -19.87 -2.62
N LEU A 88 4.25 -20.74 -3.63
CA LEU A 88 4.45 -20.33 -5.02
C LEU A 88 3.26 -19.53 -5.56
N LEU A 89 2.03 -19.97 -5.29
CA LEU A 89 0.83 -19.28 -5.77
C LEU A 89 0.71 -17.87 -5.18
N PHE A 90 1.00 -17.70 -3.89
CA PHE A 90 1.05 -16.37 -3.25
C PHE A 90 2.22 -15.53 -3.73
N MET A 91 3.41 -16.12 -3.90
CA MET A 91 4.58 -15.44 -4.45
C MET A 91 4.32 -14.93 -5.87
N VAL A 92 3.76 -15.76 -6.74
CA VAL A 92 3.43 -15.41 -8.13
C VAL A 92 2.36 -14.33 -8.16
N GLY A 93 1.27 -14.47 -7.39
CA GLY A 93 0.20 -13.46 -7.33
C GLY A 93 0.71 -12.08 -6.88
N ALA A 94 1.52 -12.04 -5.81
CA ALA A 94 2.11 -10.81 -5.31
C ALA A 94 3.13 -10.20 -6.30
N SER A 95 3.97 -11.04 -6.91
CA SER A 95 4.95 -10.59 -7.89
C SER A 95 4.27 -10.04 -9.14
N TYR A 96 3.20 -10.69 -9.61
CA TYR A 96 2.46 -10.29 -10.80
C TYR A 96 1.79 -8.92 -10.63
N TYR A 97 1.20 -8.65 -9.46
CA TYR A 97 0.64 -7.34 -9.14
C TYR A 97 1.70 -6.23 -9.21
N HIS A 98 2.85 -6.41 -8.56
CA HIS A 98 3.90 -5.40 -8.55
C HIS A 98 4.57 -5.24 -9.92
N TYR A 99 4.71 -6.33 -10.67
CA TYR A 99 5.27 -6.31 -12.02
C TYR A 99 4.37 -5.53 -13.00
N LEU A 100 3.05 -5.76 -12.97
CA LEU A 100 2.13 -5.00 -13.82
C LEU A 100 2.03 -3.52 -13.42
N ASN A 101 2.14 -3.21 -12.12
CA ASN A 101 2.25 -1.81 -11.69
C ASN A 101 3.51 -1.16 -12.25
N PHE A 102 4.67 -1.83 -12.13
CA PHE A 102 5.91 -1.36 -12.72
C PHE A 102 5.77 -1.13 -14.23
N LEU A 103 5.23 -2.11 -14.96
CA LEU A 103 5.06 -2.01 -16.42
C LEU A 103 4.11 -0.87 -16.81
N GLY A 104 3.07 -0.60 -16.02
CA GLY A 104 2.21 0.56 -16.20
C GLY A 104 3.01 1.86 -16.08
N TYR A 105 3.70 2.06 -14.96
CA TYR A 105 4.46 3.29 -14.73
C TYR A 105 5.69 3.46 -15.65
N ASP A 106 6.26 2.38 -16.20
CA ASP A 106 7.38 2.41 -17.15
C ASP A 106 7.03 3.06 -18.49
N VAL A 107 5.74 3.12 -18.84
CA VAL A 107 5.26 3.81 -20.06
C VAL A 107 5.45 5.33 -19.97
N LEU A 108 5.70 5.89 -18.77
CA LEU A 108 5.93 7.32 -18.56
C LEU A 108 7.44 7.63 -18.60
N PRO A 109 7.97 8.18 -19.69
CA PRO A 109 9.42 8.37 -19.89
C PRO A 109 10.05 9.41 -18.95
N PHE A 110 9.26 10.10 -18.11
CA PHE A 110 9.73 11.06 -17.12
C PHE A 110 9.95 10.46 -15.73
N LEU A 111 9.58 9.20 -15.50
CA LEU A 111 9.66 8.56 -14.19
C LEU A 111 10.98 7.78 -14.04
N GLU A 112 12.07 8.48 -13.71
CA GLU A 112 13.43 7.90 -13.66
C GLU A 112 13.67 6.86 -12.54
N ARG A 113 12.73 6.67 -11.60
CA ARG A 113 12.83 5.73 -10.45
C ARG A 113 11.65 4.75 -10.33
N THR A 114 11.16 4.20 -11.44
CA THR A 114 10.15 3.11 -11.43
C THR A 114 10.63 1.84 -10.72
N THR A 115 11.95 1.66 -10.55
CA THR A 115 12.57 0.54 -9.81
C THR A 115 12.11 0.41 -8.35
N PHE A 116 11.58 1.47 -7.74
CA PHE A 116 10.99 1.40 -6.41
C PHE A 116 9.80 0.42 -6.35
N PHE A 117 9.02 0.29 -7.43
CA PHE A 117 7.91 -0.66 -7.52
C PHE A 117 8.35 -2.12 -7.63
N LEU A 118 9.63 -2.40 -7.97
CA LEU A 118 10.18 -3.76 -7.97
C LEU A 118 10.68 -4.21 -6.58
N TYR A 119 10.94 -3.27 -5.65
CA TYR A 119 11.46 -3.62 -4.32
C TYR A 119 10.60 -4.64 -3.57
N PRO A 120 9.25 -4.55 -3.61
CA PRO A 120 8.36 -5.55 -3.04
C PRO A 120 8.52 -6.94 -3.65
N ILE A 121 8.83 -7.06 -4.94
CA ILE A 121 9.08 -8.35 -5.61
C ILE A 121 10.32 -9.01 -4.99
N GLY A 122 11.39 -8.24 -4.80
CA GLY A 122 12.60 -8.72 -4.13
C GLY A 122 12.33 -9.24 -2.71
N ILE A 123 11.51 -8.50 -1.94
CA ILE A 123 11.08 -8.92 -0.60
C ILE A 123 10.30 -10.24 -0.67
N VAL A 124 9.33 -10.35 -1.58
CA VAL A 124 8.51 -11.56 -1.73
C VAL A 124 9.36 -12.78 -2.15
N ILE A 125 10.34 -12.59 -3.03
CA ILE A 125 11.28 -13.66 -3.46
C ILE A 125 12.18 -14.13 -2.31
N VAL A 126 12.63 -13.22 -1.44
CA VAL A 126 13.46 -13.57 -0.28
C VAL A 126 12.63 -14.21 0.84
N LEU A 127 11.40 -13.73 1.05
CA LEU A 127 10.50 -14.27 2.08
C LEU A 127 9.95 -15.65 1.70
N SER A 128 9.71 -15.94 0.43
CA SER A 128 9.11 -17.21 0.01
C SER A 128 9.92 -18.46 0.41
N PRO A 129 11.25 -18.57 0.25
CA PRO A 129 12.00 -19.72 0.75
C PRO A 129 12.00 -19.79 2.27
N ILE A 130 12.02 -18.64 2.98
CA ILE A 130 11.96 -18.61 4.45
C ILE A 130 10.62 -19.20 4.94
N LEU A 131 9.51 -18.81 4.30
CA LEU A 131 8.19 -19.35 4.61
C LEU A 131 8.10 -20.85 4.33
N ILE A 132 8.68 -21.31 3.21
CA ILE A 132 8.74 -22.74 2.86
C ILE A 132 9.55 -23.52 3.90
N LEU A 133 10.73 -23.04 4.29
CA LEU A 133 11.60 -23.67 5.29
C LEU A 133 10.96 -23.69 6.68
N SER A 134 10.19 -22.66 7.03
CA SER A 134 9.47 -22.58 8.31
C SER A 134 8.27 -23.53 8.40
N GLY A 135 7.86 -24.16 7.30
CA GLY A 135 6.67 -25.01 7.28
C GLY A 135 5.35 -24.22 7.18
N PHE A 136 5.39 -22.91 6.92
CA PHE A 136 4.20 -22.07 6.86
C PHE A 136 3.44 -22.25 5.55
N ASN A 137 2.13 -22.52 5.64
CA ASN A 137 1.24 -22.63 4.48
C ASN A 137 0.22 -21.45 4.49
N PRO A 138 0.41 -20.43 3.64
CA PRO A 138 -0.46 -19.24 3.63
C PRO A 138 -1.92 -19.59 3.31
N SER A 139 -2.19 -20.55 2.43
CA SER A 139 -3.56 -20.96 2.08
C SER A 139 -4.33 -21.51 3.28
N ARG A 140 -3.67 -22.24 4.17
CA ARG A 140 -4.29 -22.72 5.41
C ARG A 140 -4.57 -21.57 6.37
N TYR A 141 -3.66 -20.61 6.47
CA TYR A 141 -3.85 -19.42 7.29
C TYR A 141 -5.08 -18.61 6.81
N PHE A 142 -5.19 -18.35 5.51
CA PHE A 142 -6.34 -17.64 4.94
C PHE A 142 -7.66 -18.40 5.14
N MET A 143 -7.68 -19.71 4.90
CA MET A 143 -8.88 -20.51 5.12
C MET A 143 -9.28 -20.57 6.59
N ASN A 144 -8.32 -20.72 7.51
CA ASN A 144 -8.60 -20.69 8.95
C ASN A 144 -9.23 -19.35 9.37
N MET A 145 -8.75 -18.21 8.86
CA MET A 145 -9.37 -16.92 9.14
C MET A 145 -10.81 -16.83 8.60
N TYR A 146 -11.06 -17.33 7.39
CA TYR A 146 -12.39 -17.30 6.77
C TYR A 146 -13.41 -18.17 7.55
N PHE A 147 -13.03 -19.39 7.93
CA PHE A 147 -13.89 -20.28 8.70
C PHE A 147 -14.00 -19.90 10.18
N SER A 148 -12.99 -19.20 10.75
CA SER A 148 -13.05 -18.71 12.13
C SER A 148 -14.03 -17.55 12.34
N GLN A 149 -14.43 -16.84 11.30
CA GLN A 149 -15.40 -15.74 11.39
C GLN A 149 -16.86 -16.23 11.30
N THR A 150 -17.07 -17.49 10.92
CA THR A 150 -18.40 -18.07 10.68
C THR A 150 -18.90 -18.99 11.80
N LEU A 151 -18.13 -19.14 12.87
CA LEU A 151 -18.48 -19.87 14.12
C LEU A 151 -18.53 -18.89 15.30
#